data_AF-A0A5B8UU49-F1
#
_entry.id   AF-A0A5B8UU49-F1
#
_cell.length_a   1.000
_cell.length_b   1.000
_cell.length_c   1.000
_cell.angle_alpha   90.00
_cell.angle_beta   90.00
_cell.angle_gamma   90.00
#
_symmetry.space_group_name_H-M   'P 1'
#
loop_
_entity.id
_entity.type
_entity.pdbx_description
1 polymer ?
#
loop_
_entity_poly.entity_id
_entity_poly.type
_entity_poly.pdbx_seq_one_letter_code
_entity_poly.pdbx_strand_id
1 'polypeptide(L)'
;MAEFPGYQVIPEPKLSFEAFSGGIETHPLKGLKTFGPYSYKLNNLPKIRVAAIYPEGTYPILENLVRELHGSHMPQERKAYLEVFDGIEKIFKTKVELAAMTTCIALKKEDAFKAGIEPYLSLSETIGRAIREMAGRKLDFDVLMIYLPETWSPGFENLETSFDLHDFIKATAAMQNIATQVVREGSAIKYKCRCSVMWRLSIALYVKAGGIPWKLTSLDQNSAFIGLSYAMRMNTHTSKFEYTTCCSQVFDGDGTGLEFIAYDAAEIESVKGENPFLSRAEMRRLMSRSLELYQRKHAGRRPSRLIVHKTSQFTQNEIDGAFDAIPGNINLELLQVVQDTNWRGIKYIEKGKFKQPDMYPLDRGAYLQTGAQEVLLWTQGNILLSGKNFFKEGKNIPSPLMIRRFAGEGGWDRNCQAIMGLTKMNWNHDAMYDRLPVTLGYAKVLATTIKRMNQLVNKPYEFKYFM
;
A
#
# COMPACT_ATOMS: atom_id res chain seq x y z
N MET A 1 -12.76 -0.51 -40.43
CA MET A 1 -11.77 -0.39 -39.34
C MET A 1 -12.47 0.34 -38.20
N ALA A 2 -12.42 -0.18 -36.97
CA ALA A 2 -12.88 0.60 -35.83
C ALA A 2 -11.84 1.69 -35.57
N GLU A 3 -12.23 2.97 -35.68
CA GLU A 3 -11.39 4.08 -35.24
C GLU A 3 -11.42 4.11 -33.71
N PHE A 4 -10.28 3.82 -33.08
CA PHE A 4 -10.14 3.96 -31.65
C PHE A 4 -10.02 5.45 -31.29
N PRO A 5 -10.50 5.86 -30.11
CA PRO A 5 -10.26 7.21 -29.62
C PRO A 5 -8.76 7.49 -29.62
N GLY A 6 -8.39 8.69 -30.07
CA GLY A 6 -7.00 9.14 -30.06
C GLY A 6 -6.41 9.23 -28.66
N TYR A 7 -5.16 9.66 -28.60
CA TYR A 7 -4.48 10.02 -27.36
C TYR A 7 -5.35 10.94 -26.49
N GLN A 8 -5.51 10.59 -25.20
CA GLN A 8 -6.25 11.38 -24.23
C GLN A 8 -5.44 11.56 -22.94
N VAL A 9 -5.76 12.59 -22.16
CA VAL A 9 -5.11 12.87 -20.88
C VAL A 9 -6.17 13.05 -19.80
N ILE A 10 -6.11 12.22 -18.78
CA ILE A 10 -7.02 12.28 -17.63
C ILE A 10 -6.55 13.38 -16.68
N PRO A 11 -7.47 14.20 -16.14
CA PRO A 11 -7.13 15.16 -15.09
C PRO A 11 -6.49 14.47 -13.88
N GLU A 12 -5.47 15.10 -13.30
CA GLU A 12 -4.80 14.56 -12.11
C GLU A 12 -5.82 14.36 -10.98
N PRO A 13 -5.90 13.14 -10.38
CA PRO A 13 -6.90 12.85 -9.36
C PRO A 13 -6.73 13.74 -8.12
N LYS A 14 -7.86 14.20 -7.61
CA LYS A 14 -7.94 15.02 -6.40
C LYS A 14 -8.21 14.16 -5.17
N LEU A 15 -7.69 14.62 -4.03
CA LEU A 15 -7.82 13.98 -2.73
C LEU A 15 -8.69 14.86 -1.81
N SER A 16 -9.47 14.22 -0.95
CA SER A 16 -10.31 14.84 0.07
C SER A 16 -9.70 14.65 1.46
N PHE A 17 -9.60 15.72 2.22
CA PHE A 17 -8.89 15.81 3.51
C PHE A 17 -9.79 16.19 4.68
N GLU A 18 -11.03 16.56 4.43
CA GLU A 18 -11.98 16.85 5.50
C GLU A 18 -13.37 16.39 5.09
N ALA A 19 -13.98 15.54 5.91
CA ALA A 19 -15.27 14.93 5.61
C ALA A 19 -16.41 15.94 5.42
N PHE A 20 -16.31 17.14 6.02
CA PHE A 20 -17.40 18.10 6.10
C PHE A 20 -17.17 19.44 5.38
N SER A 21 -15.92 19.85 5.11
CA SER A 21 -15.62 21.19 4.54
C SER A 21 -15.29 21.19 3.05
N GLY A 22 -15.24 20.02 2.39
CA GLY A 22 -14.85 19.94 0.98
C GLY A 22 -13.39 20.30 0.74
N GLY A 23 -12.51 20.10 1.74
CA GLY A 23 -11.06 20.30 1.62
C GLY A 23 -10.45 19.38 0.57
N ILE A 24 -10.29 19.89 -0.65
CA ILE A 24 -9.80 19.14 -1.81
C ILE A 24 -8.43 19.66 -2.24
N GLU A 25 -7.47 18.75 -2.43
CA GLU A 25 -6.14 19.08 -2.95
C GLU A 25 -5.58 17.90 -3.75
N THR A 26 -4.80 18.19 -4.78
CA THR A 26 -4.07 17.19 -5.57
C THR A 26 -2.83 16.67 -4.86
N HIS A 27 -2.15 17.55 -4.11
CA HIS A 27 -0.92 17.25 -3.40
C HIS A 27 -1.20 16.75 -1.96
N PRO A 28 -0.79 15.53 -1.58
CA PRO A 28 -1.16 14.95 -0.30
C PRO A 28 -0.66 15.73 0.92
N LEU A 29 0.62 16.12 0.92
CA LEU A 29 1.21 16.85 2.06
C LEU A 29 0.63 18.26 2.23
N LYS A 30 0.43 18.99 1.12
CA LYS A 30 -0.22 20.30 1.13
C LYS A 30 -1.67 20.21 1.59
N GLY A 31 -2.41 19.17 1.15
CA GLY A 31 -3.77 18.89 1.60
C GLY A 31 -3.84 18.65 3.11
N LEU A 32 -3.01 17.76 3.64
CA LEU A 32 -2.90 17.52 5.08
C LEU A 32 -2.53 18.79 5.86
N LYS A 33 -1.56 19.56 5.37
CA LYS A 33 -1.12 20.80 6.02
C LYS A 33 -2.23 21.85 6.08
N THR A 34 -3.04 21.94 5.04
CA THR A 34 -4.08 22.97 4.89
C THR A 34 -5.37 22.59 5.62
N PHE A 35 -5.82 21.35 5.48
CA PHE A 35 -7.15 20.91 5.90
C PHE A 35 -7.13 19.91 7.08
N GLY A 36 -5.98 19.31 7.38
CA GLY A 36 -5.88 18.18 8.31
C GLY A 36 -6.24 16.85 7.65
N PRO A 37 -6.34 15.75 8.43
CA PRO A 37 -6.63 14.43 7.89
C PRO A 37 -8.14 14.14 7.80
N TYR A 38 -8.59 13.45 6.76
CA TYR A 38 -10.01 13.22 6.46
C TYR A 38 -10.87 12.81 7.67
N SER A 39 -10.33 11.88 8.47
CA SER A 39 -11.01 11.30 9.62
C SER A 39 -11.07 12.18 10.87
N TYR A 40 -10.34 13.29 10.99
CA TYR A 40 -10.15 13.93 12.30
C TYR A 40 -11.45 14.39 12.96
N LYS A 41 -12.45 14.83 12.17
CA LYS A 41 -13.78 15.22 12.67
C LYS A 41 -14.74 14.04 12.83
N LEU A 42 -14.48 12.91 12.17
CA LEU A 42 -15.33 11.72 12.19
C LEU A 42 -14.95 10.77 13.33
N ASN A 43 -13.65 10.54 13.47
CA ASN A 43 -13.03 9.70 14.48
C ASN A 43 -11.87 10.50 15.08
N ASN A 44 -12.16 11.25 16.14
CA ASN A 44 -11.15 12.07 16.77
C ASN A 44 -10.11 11.17 17.45
N LEU A 45 -8.87 11.25 16.98
CA LEU A 45 -7.71 10.60 17.57
C LEU A 45 -6.89 11.68 18.31
N PRO A 46 -7.28 12.10 19.53
CA PRO A 46 -6.62 13.20 20.21
C PRO A 46 -5.16 12.87 20.58
N LYS A 47 -4.88 11.58 20.80
CA LYS A 47 -3.55 11.06 21.07
C LYS A 47 -3.34 9.67 20.47
N ILE A 48 -2.11 9.40 20.09
CA ILE A 48 -1.61 8.10 19.64
C ILE A 48 -0.58 7.64 20.67
N ARG A 49 -0.91 6.58 21.40
CA ARG A 49 -0.04 5.96 22.40
C ARG A 49 0.87 4.96 21.71
N VAL A 50 2.17 5.14 21.86
CA VAL A 50 3.19 4.30 21.25
C VAL A 50 3.91 3.53 22.33
N ALA A 51 3.84 2.20 22.31
CA ALA A 51 4.75 1.37 23.10
C ALA A 51 5.94 0.92 22.25
N ALA A 52 7.02 0.46 22.87
CA ALA A 52 8.25 0.14 22.16
C ALA A 52 8.86 -1.23 22.52
N ILE A 53 9.47 -1.85 21.51
CA ILE A 53 10.49 -2.90 21.68
C ILE A 53 11.81 -2.30 21.16
N TYR A 54 12.85 -2.32 21.99
CA TYR A 54 14.11 -1.63 21.68
C TYR A 54 15.31 -2.30 22.38
N PRO A 55 16.55 -2.15 21.88
CA PRO A 55 17.76 -2.58 22.59
C PRO A 55 17.91 -1.86 23.94
N GLU A 56 18.34 -2.57 24.98
CA GLU A 56 18.60 -1.98 26.29
C GLU A 56 19.51 -0.72 26.20
N GLY A 57 19.18 0.32 26.96
CA GLY A 57 19.90 1.61 26.94
C GLY A 57 19.53 2.57 25.81
N THR A 58 18.66 2.18 24.86
CA THR A 58 18.33 3.03 23.69
C THR A 58 16.98 3.74 23.75
N TYR A 59 16.24 3.66 24.87
CA TYR A 59 14.96 4.35 25.05
C TYR A 59 15.02 5.87 24.74
N PRO A 60 16.07 6.62 25.16
CA PRO A 60 16.16 8.05 24.86
C PRO A 60 16.18 8.40 23.37
N ILE A 61 16.61 7.47 22.50
CA ILE A 61 16.57 7.65 21.04
C ILE A 61 15.12 7.73 20.57
N LEU A 62 14.26 6.87 21.12
CA LEU A 62 12.83 6.84 20.80
C LEU A 62 12.10 8.06 21.38
N GLU A 63 12.44 8.47 22.61
CA GLU A 63 11.91 9.70 23.19
C GLU A 63 12.24 10.92 22.33
N ASN A 64 13.49 11.02 21.87
CA ASN A 64 13.89 12.10 20.97
C ASN A 64 13.15 12.04 19.63
N LEU A 65 12.98 10.85 19.04
CA LEU A 65 12.23 10.69 17.79
C LEU A 65 10.76 11.14 17.95
N VAL A 66 10.11 10.76 19.05
CA VAL A 66 8.73 11.18 19.34
C VAL A 66 8.66 12.68 19.61
N ARG A 67 9.63 13.26 20.32
CA ARG A 67 9.74 14.71 20.52
C ARG A 67 9.87 15.46 19.18
N GLU A 68 10.64 14.94 18.24
CA GLU A 68 10.80 15.55 16.91
C GLU A 68 9.50 15.64 16.14
N LEU A 69 8.56 14.69 16.30
CA LEU A 69 7.24 14.72 15.64
C LEU A 69 6.41 15.94 16.03
N HIS A 70 6.68 16.54 17.18
CA HIS A 70 5.98 17.74 17.66
C HIS A 70 6.65 19.04 17.19
N GLY A 71 7.86 18.96 16.63
CA GLY A 71 8.62 20.10 16.14
C GLY A 71 8.37 20.45 14.68
N SER A 72 8.87 21.61 14.26
CA SER A 72 8.87 22.03 12.85
C SER A 72 10.19 21.69 12.15
N HIS A 73 10.11 21.21 10.90
CA HIS A 73 11.25 20.75 10.11
C HIS A 73 11.18 21.22 8.66
N MET A 74 12.27 21.80 8.17
CA MET A 74 12.39 22.28 6.79
C MET A 74 12.86 21.17 5.83
N PRO A 75 12.37 21.13 4.58
CA PRO A 75 12.83 20.19 3.56
C PRO A 75 14.30 20.39 3.17
N GLN A 76 15.10 19.32 3.27
CA GLN A 76 16.48 19.30 2.77
C GLN A 76 16.63 18.57 1.42
N GLU A 77 15.60 17.84 1.00
CA GLU A 77 15.52 17.08 -0.25
C GLU A 77 14.18 17.34 -0.93
N ARG A 78 14.02 16.90 -2.19
CA ARG A 78 12.74 16.95 -2.92
C ARG A 78 12.02 18.31 -2.75
N LYS A 79 12.77 19.42 -2.78
CA LYS A 79 12.28 20.76 -2.43
C LYS A 79 11.12 21.27 -3.32
N ALA A 80 10.94 20.66 -4.49
CA ALA A 80 9.81 20.94 -5.37
C ALA A 80 8.50 20.25 -4.94
N TYR A 81 8.55 19.38 -3.94
CA TYR A 81 7.43 18.52 -3.51
C TYR A 81 7.23 18.52 -1.99
N LEU A 82 8.31 18.41 -1.21
CA LEU A 82 8.17 18.36 0.24
C LEU A 82 7.69 19.71 0.78
N GLU A 83 6.61 19.65 1.55
CA GLU A 83 6.11 20.77 2.35
C GLU A 83 6.84 20.86 3.69
N VAL A 84 6.95 22.06 4.25
CA VAL A 84 7.45 22.23 5.62
C VAL A 84 6.55 21.46 6.58
N PHE A 85 7.16 20.62 7.42
CA PHE A 85 6.44 19.91 8.47
C PHE A 85 6.34 20.83 9.69
N ASP A 86 5.13 21.17 10.14
CA ASP A 86 4.89 22.15 11.21
C ASP A 86 4.51 21.48 12.56
N GLY A 87 4.84 20.20 12.73
CA GLY A 87 4.45 19.42 13.91
C GLY A 87 3.16 18.61 13.70
N ILE A 88 3.13 17.41 14.28
CA ILE A 88 2.03 16.47 14.12
C ILE A 88 0.72 17.00 14.72
N GLU A 89 0.79 17.76 15.82
CA GLU A 89 -0.39 18.35 16.46
C GLU A 89 -1.10 19.34 15.53
N LYS A 90 -0.32 20.16 14.80
CA LYS A 90 -0.88 21.15 13.89
C LYS A 90 -1.44 20.51 12.63
N ILE A 91 -0.72 19.55 12.04
CA ILE A 91 -1.08 18.93 10.76
C ILE A 91 -2.16 17.86 10.96
N PHE A 92 -1.94 16.90 11.86
CA PHE A 92 -2.80 15.73 12.03
C PHE A 92 -3.85 15.89 13.13
N LYS A 93 -3.84 17.02 13.87
CA LYS A 93 -4.76 17.28 14.99
C LYS A 93 -4.70 16.21 16.09
N THR A 94 -3.51 15.63 16.27
CA THR A 94 -3.24 14.54 17.22
C THR A 94 -1.90 14.72 17.90
N LYS A 95 -1.73 14.17 19.10
CA LYS A 95 -0.44 14.05 19.79
C LYS A 95 0.12 12.64 19.69
N VAL A 96 1.44 12.48 19.69
CA VAL A 96 2.09 11.17 19.84
C VAL A 96 2.79 11.13 21.18
N GLU A 97 2.50 10.10 21.97
CA GLU A 97 3.06 9.89 23.30
C GLU A 97 3.77 8.53 23.34
N LEU A 98 5.04 8.53 23.73
CA LEU A 98 5.76 7.29 24.02
C LEU A 98 5.35 6.81 25.41
N ALA A 99 4.94 5.54 25.51
CA ALA A 99 4.60 4.90 26.78
C ALA A 99 5.85 4.78 27.67
N ALA A 100 5.66 4.85 28.98
CA ALA A 100 6.74 4.75 29.95
C ALA A 100 7.56 3.46 29.75
N MET A 101 8.83 3.47 30.17
CA MET A 101 9.73 2.33 30.04
C MET A 101 9.14 1.03 30.62
N THR A 102 8.36 1.12 31.71
CA THR A 102 7.68 -0.02 32.35
C THR A 102 6.64 -0.71 31.47
N THR A 103 6.08 0.01 30.49
CA THR A 103 5.09 -0.50 29.53
C THR A 103 5.76 -1.02 28.25
N CYS A 104 7.07 -0.78 28.10
CA CYS A 104 7.85 -1.18 26.93
C CYS A 104 8.75 -2.39 27.25
N ILE A 105 9.39 -2.96 26.23
CA ILE A 105 10.31 -4.08 26.39
C ILE A 105 11.71 -3.68 25.90
N ALA A 106 12.67 -3.69 26.82
CA ALA A 106 14.09 -3.58 26.52
C ALA A 106 14.67 -4.98 26.25
N LEU A 107 15.33 -5.15 25.11
CA LEU A 107 15.99 -6.39 24.71
C LEU A 107 17.48 -6.31 24.99
N LYS A 108 18.01 -7.29 25.72
CA LYS A 108 19.45 -7.41 25.94
C LYS A 108 20.14 -7.93 24.69
N LYS A 109 21.41 -7.57 24.52
CA LYS A 109 22.18 -7.99 23.34
C LYS A 109 22.36 -9.51 23.30
N GLU A 110 22.54 -10.12 24.47
CA GLU A 110 22.70 -11.56 24.65
C GLU A 110 21.43 -12.34 24.28
N ASP A 111 20.26 -11.73 24.50
CA ASP A 111 18.98 -12.29 24.07
C ASP A 111 18.79 -12.16 22.55
N ALA A 112 19.25 -11.06 21.96
CA ALA A 112 19.15 -10.82 20.52
C ALA A 112 20.05 -11.79 19.72
N PHE A 113 21.26 -12.08 20.21
CA PHE A 113 22.23 -12.95 19.55
C PHE A 113 22.79 -14.02 20.50
N LYS A 114 22.14 -15.18 20.51
CA LYS A 114 22.54 -16.36 21.28
C LYS A 114 23.73 -17.05 20.60
N ALA A 115 24.74 -17.44 21.39
CA ALA A 115 25.90 -18.17 20.88
C ALA A 115 25.49 -19.50 20.24
N GLY A 116 26.05 -19.82 19.07
CA GLY A 116 25.78 -21.06 18.33
C GLY A 116 24.45 -21.10 17.57
N ILE A 117 23.68 -20.02 17.56
CA ILE A 117 22.43 -19.90 16.78
C ILE A 117 22.64 -18.83 15.70
N GLU A 118 22.14 -19.09 14.50
CA GLU A 118 22.18 -18.13 13.40
C GLU A 118 21.55 -16.78 13.81
N PRO A 119 22.18 -15.63 13.49
CA PRO A 119 21.74 -14.32 13.97
C PRO A 119 20.28 -13.99 13.68
N TYR A 120 19.78 -14.35 12.49
CA TYR A 120 18.40 -14.08 12.07
C TYR A 120 17.37 -14.93 12.84
N LEU A 121 17.72 -16.17 13.21
CA LEU A 121 16.87 -17.05 14.02
C LEU A 121 16.78 -16.52 15.45
N SER A 122 17.93 -16.23 16.07
CA SER A 122 17.99 -15.70 17.43
C SER A 122 17.23 -14.39 17.57
N LEU A 123 17.46 -13.45 16.65
CA LEU A 123 16.83 -12.13 16.71
C LEU A 123 15.31 -12.21 16.48
N SER A 124 14.87 -12.99 15.49
CA SER A 124 13.45 -13.17 15.19
C SER A 124 12.70 -13.87 16.32
N GLU A 125 13.29 -14.90 16.94
CA GLU A 125 12.73 -15.56 18.11
C GLU A 125 12.52 -14.58 19.28
N THR A 126 13.54 -13.78 19.58
CA THR A 126 13.52 -12.81 20.69
C THR A 126 12.52 -11.69 20.44
N ILE A 127 12.50 -11.09 19.26
CA ILE A 127 11.50 -10.07 18.90
C ILE A 127 10.09 -10.68 18.87
N GLY A 128 9.92 -11.88 18.33
CA GLY A 128 8.63 -12.56 18.26
C GLY A 128 8.06 -12.85 19.66
N ARG A 129 8.91 -13.24 20.61
CA ARG A 129 8.53 -13.39 22.03
C ARG A 129 8.10 -12.06 22.65
N ALA A 130 8.85 -10.99 22.41
CA ALA A 130 8.49 -9.66 22.90
C ALA A 130 7.16 -9.16 22.32
N ILE A 131 6.89 -9.37 21.02
CA ILE A 131 5.59 -9.04 20.41
C ILE A 131 4.45 -9.81 21.08
N ARG A 132 4.64 -11.11 21.36
CA ARG A 132 3.63 -11.92 22.07
C ARG A 132 3.41 -11.45 23.50
N GLU A 133 4.44 -11.00 24.20
CA GLU A 133 4.29 -10.38 25.53
C GLU A 133 3.50 -9.07 25.45
N MET A 134 3.83 -8.21 24.47
CA MET A 134 3.11 -6.95 24.24
C MET A 134 1.64 -7.16 23.87
N ALA A 135 1.28 -8.31 23.28
CA ALA A 135 -0.12 -8.66 23.00
C ALA A 135 -0.99 -8.74 24.26
N GLY A 136 -0.40 -9.11 25.40
CA GLY A 136 -1.10 -9.09 26.71
C GLY A 136 -1.43 -7.67 27.19
N ARG A 137 -0.77 -6.65 26.64
CA ARG A 137 -0.91 -5.23 27.00
C ARG A 137 -1.44 -4.38 25.85
N LYS A 138 -2.07 -4.98 24.84
CA LYS A 138 -2.50 -4.31 23.61
C LYS A 138 -3.51 -3.17 23.80
N LEU A 139 -4.13 -3.06 24.98
CA LEU A 139 -5.05 -1.95 25.30
C LEU A 139 -4.31 -0.70 25.79
N ASP A 140 -3.05 -0.83 26.19
CA ASP A 140 -2.25 0.25 26.77
C ASP A 140 -1.63 1.16 25.69
N PHE A 141 -1.56 0.68 24.46
CA PHE A 141 -0.97 1.39 23.32
C PHE A 141 -1.78 1.19 22.03
N ASP A 142 -1.62 2.10 21.08
CA ASP A 142 -2.29 2.07 19.78
C ASP A 142 -1.34 1.54 18.68
N VAL A 143 -0.04 1.82 18.79
CA VAL A 143 1.00 1.36 17.85
C VAL A 143 2.22 0.83 18.61
N LEU A 144 2.75 -0.31 18.18
CA LEU A 144 3.99 -0.89 18.68
C LEU A 144 5.19 -0.48 17.80
N MET A 145 6.04 0.39 18.31
CA MET A 145 7.28 0.79 17.66
C MET A 145 8.38 -0.25 17.92
N ILE A 146 9.12 -0.65 16.89
CA ILE A 146 10.23 -1.59 17.02
C ILE A 146 11.49 -0.91 16.51
N TYR A 147 12.41 -0.59 17.41
CA TYR A 147 13.68 0.03 17.06
C TYR A 147 14.73 -1.03 16.72
N LEU A 148 15.34 -0.89 15.54
CA LEU A 148 16.36 -1.79 15.04
C LEU A 148 17.68 -1.02 14.79
N PRO A 149 18.69 -1.17 15.66
CA PRO A 149 20.00 -0.55 15.48
C PRO A 149 20.80 -1.22 14.36
N GLU A 150 21.78 -0.51 13.80
CA GLU A 150 22.70 -1.04 12.78
C GLU A 150 23.48 -2.26 13.28
N THR A 151 23.79 -2.31 14.57
CA THR A 151 24.46 -3.46 15.19
C THR A 151 23.66 -4.76 15.10
N TRP A 152 22.36 -4.70 14.80
CA TRP A 152 21.49 -5.87 14.63
C TRP A 152 21.33 -6.30 13.17
N SER A 153 21.98 -5.62 12.22
CA SER A 153 21.86 -5.92 10.79
C SER A 153 22.15 -7.38 10.39
N PRO A 154 23.03 -8.14 11.06
CA PRO A 154 23.23 -9.56 10.74
C PRO A 154 21.97 -10.42 10.89
N GLY A 155 21.00 -9.98 11.69
CA GLY A 155 19.73 -10.70 11.87
C GLY A 155 18.58 -10.20 10.98
N PHE A 156 18.82 -9.25 10.08
CA PHE A 156 17.74 -8.64 9.29
C PHE A 156 17.30 -9.49 8.11
N GLU A 157 18.24 -10.11 7.40
CA GLU A 157 17.98 -10.82 6.15
C GLU A 157 18.90 -12.05 6.07
N ASN A 158 18.43 -13.12 5.45
CA ASN A 158 19.26 -14.26 5.08
C ASN A 158 18.88 -14.72 3.67
N LEU A 159 19.83 -14.65 2.73
CA LEU A 159 19.56 -14.91 1.31
C LEU A 159 19.23 -16.38 1.03
N GLU A 160 19.89 -17.32 1.72
CA GLU A 160 19.72 -18.76 1.50
C GLU A 160 18.29 -19.22 1.84
N THR A 161 17.76 -18.73 2.95
CA THR A 161 16.37 -19.00 3.40
C THR A 161 15.36 -17.99 2.86
N SER A 162 15.85 -17.01 2.08
CA SER A 162 15.12 -15.80 1.69
C SER A 162 14.51 -15.06 2.88
N PHE A 163 14.98 -15.24 4.12
CA PHE A 163 14.38 -14.64 5.31
C PHE A 163 14.48 -13.11 5.31
N ASP A 164 13.43 -12.45 5.81
CA ASP A 164 13.36 -11.01 6.04
C ASP A 164 12.70 -10.75 7.40
N LEU A 165 13.39 -10.00 8.27
CA LEU A 165 12.95 -9.70 9.63
C LEU A 165 11.73 -8.78 9.65
N HIS A 166 11.63 -7.84 8.70
CA HIS A 166 10.50 -6.94 8.62
C HIS A 166 9.21 -7.73 8.35
N ASP A 167 9.22 -8.62 7.36
CA ASP A 167 8.09 -9.50 7.05
C ASP A 167 7.76 -10.43 8.21
N PHE A 168 8.77 -10.97 8.90
CA PHE A 168 8.57 -11.76 10.12
C PHE A 168 7.86 -10.98 11.23
N ILE A 169 8.30 -9.73 11.49
CA ILE A 169 7.69 -8.84 12.47
C ILE A 169 6.23 -8.56 12.11
N LYS A 170 5.97 -8.22 10.84
CA LYS A 170 4.61 -7.93 10.35
C LYS A 170 3.70 -9.14 10.48
N ALA A 171 4.16 -10.31 10.06
CA ALA A 171 3.41 -11.55 10.19
C ALA A 171 3.08 -11.85 11.66
N THR A 172 4.07 -11.78 12.54
CA THR A 172 3.90 -12.08 13.97
C THR A 172 2.94 -11.11 14.65
N ALA A 173 3.06 -9.81 14.38
CA ALA A 173 2.20 -8.79 14.98
C ALA A 173 0.77 -8.82 14.42
N ALA A 174 0.59 -9.07 13.12
CA ALA A 174 -0.73 -9.18 12.51
C ALA A 174 -1.56 -10.33 13.09
N MET A 175 -0.93 -11.47 13.43
CA MET A 175 -1.61 -12.57 14.13
C MET A 175 -2.22 -12.13 15.47
N GLN A 176 -1.58 -11.17 16.15
CA GLN A 176 -2.01 -10.58 17.42
C GLN A 176 -2.91 -9.34 17.25
N ASN A 177 -3.24 -8.95 16.02
CA ASN A 177 -3.93 -7.70 15.68
C ASN A 177 -3.20 -6.45 16.24
N ILE A 178 -1.87 -6.44 16.19
CA ILE A 178 -1.04 -5.32 16.65
C ILE A 178 -0.51 -4.55 15.45
N ALA A 179 -0.77 -3.24 15.39
CA ALA A 179 -0.15 -2.37 14.40
C ALA A 179 1.28 -2.05 14.80
N THR A 180 2.25 -2.30 13.90
CA THR A 180 3.68 -2.11 14.18
C THR A 180 4.32 -1.03 13.32
N GLN A 181 5.26 -0.29 13.89
CA GLN A 181 6.12 0.63 13.15
C GLN A 181 7.58 0.27 13.37
N VAL A 182 8.24 -0.30 12.37
CA VAL A 182 9.68 -0.58 12.40
C VAL A 182 10.44 0.72 12.15
N VAL A 183 11.41 1.01 13.00
CA VAL A 183 12.27 2.20 12.94
C VAL A 183 13.71 1.70 12.90
N ARG A 184 14.39 1.87 11.75
CA ARG A 184 15.79 1.49 11.58
C ARG A 184 16.72 2.69 11.85
N GLU A 185 17.86 2.42 12.46
CA GLU A 185 18.86 3.45 12.79
C GLU A 185 19.37 4.19 11.55
N GLY A 186 19.87 3.48 10.53
CA GLY A 186 20.42 4.08 9.32
C GLY A 186 19.39 4.82 8.45
N SER A 187 18.09 4.61 8.67
CA SER A 187 17.02 5.34 7.98
C SER A 187 16.30 6.29 8.95
N ALA A 188 15.25 5.86 9.64
CA ALA A 188 14.41 6.75 10.42
C ALA A 188 15.15 7.59 11.48
N ILE A 189 16.25 7.09 12.06
CA ILE A 189 17.01 7.84 13.07
C ILE A 189 18.07 8.75 12.43
N LYS A 190 18.99 8.22 11.63
CA LYS A 190 20.14 8.95 11.07
C LYS A 190 19.85 9.66 9.75
N TYR A 191 18.67 9.52 9.15
CA TYR A 191 18.39 10.13 7.84
C TYR A 191 18.41 11.65 7.91
N LYS A 192 19.17 12.23 6.98
CA LYS A 192 19.52 13.66 6.93
C LYS A 192 18.30 14.58 6.89
N CYS A 193 17.32 14.29 6.04
CA CYS A 193 16.14 15.13 5.91
C CYS A 193 15.09 14.76 6.98
N ARG A 194 15.16 15.38 8.16
CA ARG A 194 14.19 15.15 9.24
C ARG A 194 12.74 15.44 8.84
N CYS A 195 12.52 16.47 8.02
CA CYS A 195 11.19 16.76 7.45
C CYS A 195 10.59 15.56 6.69
N SER A 196 11.39 14.86 5.87
CA SER A 196 10.99 13.65 5.14
C SER A 196 10.60 12.52 6.10
N VAL A 197 11.39 12.32 7.17
CA VAL A 197 11.10 11.33 8.20
C VAL A 197 9.80 11.66 8.94
N MET A 198 9.61 12.91 9.37
CA MET A 198 8.43 13.31 10.13
C MET A 198 7.14 13.17 9.33
N TRP A 199 7.14 13.52 8.02
CA TRP A 199 5.98 13.29 7.16
C TRP A 199 5.63 11.80 7.06
N ARG A 200 6.61 10.95 6.72
CA ARG A 200 6.38 9.50 6.57
C ARG A 200 5.94 8.86 7.88
N LEU A 201 6.63 9.17 8.98
CA LEU A 201 6.33 8.60 10.29
C LEU A 201 4.97 9.06 10.80
N SER A 202 4.60 10.34 10.62
CA SER A 202 3.28 10.84 11.05
C SER A 202 2.14 10.20 10.27
N ILE A 203 2.26 10.08 8.95
CA ILE A 203 1.25 9.38 8.13
C ILE A 203 1.12 7.93 8.59
N ALA A 204 2.24 7.22 8.74
CA ALA A 204 2.24 5.82 9.15
C ALA A 204 1.62 5.61 10.54
N LEU A 205 1.99 6.42 11.54
CA LEU A 205 1.44 6.35 12.89
C LEU A 205 -0.05 6.68 12.91
N TYR A 206 -0.47 7.73 12.22
CA TYR A 206 -1.87 8.14 12.14
C TYR A 206 -2.74 7.03 11.55
N VAL A 207 -2.30 6.41 10.45
CA VAL A 207 -3.05 5.33 9.80
C VAL A 207 -3.05 4.06 10.65
N LYS A 208 -1.93 3.72 11.28
CA LYS A 208 -1.82 2.55 12.18
C LYS A 208 -2.68 2.67 13.42
N ALA A 209 -2.89 3.90 13.91
CA ALA A 209 -3.85 4.21 14.97
C ALA A 209 -5.33 4.20 14.50
N GLY A 210 -5.61 3.89 13.23
CA GLY A 210 -6.96 3.83 12.65
C GLY A 210 -7.43 5.12 12.01
N GLY A 211 -6.55 6.11 11.83
CA GLY A 211 -6.84 7.35 11.14
C GLY A 211 -6.88 7.19 9.62
N ILE A 212 -7.77 7.91 8.96
CA ILE A 212 -7.81 8.06 7.50
C ILE A 212 -7.22 9.42 7.15
N PRO A 213 -6.04 9.49 6.51
CA PRO A 213 -5.37 10.76 6.23
C PRO A 213 -6.04 11.50 5.06
N TRP A 214 -6.43 10.80 4.00
CA TRP A 214 -7.17 11.35 2.87
C TRP A 214 -7.95 10.26 2.13
N LYS A 215 -8.91 10.68 1.31
CA LYS A 215 -9.70 9.83 0.41
C LYS A 215 -9.62 10.32 -1.03
N LEU A 216 -9.98 9.50 -2.01
CA LEU A 216 -10.24 10.00 -3.37
C LEU A 216 -11.54 10.79 -3.39
N THR A 217 -11.59 11.87 -4.18
CA THR A 217 -12.84 12.61 -4.46
C THR A 217 -13.71 11.87 -5.49
N SER A 218 -13.68 10.53 -5.52
CA SER A 218 -14.07 9.71 -6.68
C SER A 218 -15.43 10.07 -7.29
N LEU A 219 -15.50 9.99 -8.63
CA LEU A 219 -16.75 10.14 -9.39
C LEU A 219 -17.67 8.92 -9.27
N ASP A 220 -17.17 7.79 -8.77
CA ASP A 220 -17.91 6.52 -8.69
C ASP A 220 -17.88 5.96 -7.26
N GLN A 221 -18.66 6.60 -6.37
CA GLN A 221 -18.74 6.25 -4.95
C GLN A 221 -19.32 4.85 -4.70
N ASN A 222 -20.03 4.28 -5.68
CA ASN A 222 -20.62 2.95 -5.59
C ASN A 222 -19.78 1.88 -6.30
N SER A 223 -18.53 2.19 -6.65
CA SER A 223 -17.55 1.20 -7.12
C SER A 223 -16.86 0.48 -5.97
N ALA A 224 -16.43 -0.75 -6.25
CA ALA A 224 -15.49 -1.49 -5.42
C ALA A 224 -14.33 -2.01 -6.28
N PHE A 225 -13.14 -2.07 -5.70
CA PHE A 225 -11.94 -2.56 -6.36
C PHE A 225 -11.36 -3.73 -5.59
N ILE A 226 -10.96 -4.77 -6.32
CA ILE A 226 -10.31 -5.96 -5.77
C ILE A 226 -8.90 -6.05 -6.36
N GLY A 227 -7.89 -6.11 -5.51
CA GLY A 227 -6.53 -6.48 -5.93
C GLY A 227 -6.26 -7.95 -5.65
N LEU A 228 -5.80 -8.70 -6.66
CA LEU A 228 -5.41 -10.10 -6.53
C LEU A 228 -3.89 -10.25 -6.60
N SER A 229 -3.34 -10.99 -5.64
CA SER A 229 -1.96 -11.45 -5.63
C SER A 229 -1.87 -12.86 -5.06
N TYR A 230 -0.83 -13.57 -5.43
CA TYR A 230 -0.64 -14.96 -5.06
C TYR A 230 0.68 -15.14 -4.32
N ALA A 231 0.62 -15.83 -3.19
CA ALA A 231 1.77 -16.26 -2.43
C ALA A 231 1.92 -17.76 -2.60
N MET A 232 2.98 -18.19 -3.28
CA MET A 232 3.35 -19.59 -3.35
C MET A 232 4.44 -19.88 -2.32
N ARG A 233 4.28 -20.95 -1.54
CA ARG A 233 5.35 -21.53 -0.71
C ARG A 233 5.75 -22.87 -1.32
N MET A 234 7.05 -23.07 -1.52
CA MET A 234 7.59 -24.33 -1.98
C MET A 234 8.03 -25.16 -0.76
N ASN A 235 7.63 -26.42 -0.72
CA ASN A 235 8.18 -27.36 0.24
C ASN A 235 9.62 -27.69 -0.20
N THR A 236 10.58 -27.39 0.68
CA THR A 236 12.01 -27.51 0.39
C THR A 236 12.48 -28.97 0.29
N HIS A 237 11.73 -29.94 0.81
CA HIS A 237 12.07 -31.36 0.77
C HIS A 237 11.48 -32.06 -0.46
N THR A 238 10.29 -31.65 -0.91
CA THR A 238 9.63 -32.30 -2.05
C THR A 238 9.74 -31.51 -3.36
N SER A 239 10.27 -30.28 -3.32
CA SER A 239 10.30 -29.33 -4.45
C SER A 239 8.93 -29.13 -5.12
N LYS A 240 7.85 -29.32 -4.35
CA LYS A 240 6.47 -29.10 -4.78
C LYS A 240 5.93 -27.88 -4.06
N PHE A 241 5.03 -27.14 -4.70
CA PHE A 241 4.31 -26.07 -4.02
C PHE A 241 3.43 -26.67 -2.91
N GLU A 242 3.63 -26.17 -1.69
CA GLU A 242 2.95 -26.63 -0.48
C GLU A 242 1.55 -26.01 -0.37
N TYR A 243 1.42 -24.74 -0.76
CA TYR A 243 0.15 -24.02 -0.86
C TYR A 243 0.27 -22.75 -1.72
N THR A 244 -0.87 -22.33 -2.31
CA THR A 244 -1.02 -21.00 -2.92
C THR A 244 -2.01 -20.20 -2.09
N THR A 245 -1.52 -19.19 -1.37
CA THR A 245 -2.41 -18.26 -0.69
C THR A 245 -2.82 -17.16 -1.66
N CYS A 246 -4.11 -17.09 -1.98
CA CYS A 246 -4.65 -15.95 -2.67
C CYS A 246 -4.90 -14.83 -1.67
N CYS A 247 -4.36 -13.66 -1.98
CA CYS A 247 -4.56 -12.43 -1.23
C CYS A 247 -5.50 -11.55 -2.04
N SER A 248 -6.73 -11.39 -1.57
CA SER A 248 -7.70 -10.43 -2.11
C SER A 248 -7.81 -9.26 -1.15
N GLN A 249 -7.69 -8.04 -1.67
CA GLN A 249 -7.97 -6.84 -0.89
C GLN A 249 -9.07 -6.02 -1.56
N VAL A 250 -10.07 -5.66 -0.77
CA VAL A 250 -11.22 -4.87 -1.22
C VAL A 250 -11.02 -3.41 -0.84
N PHE A 251 -11.21 -2.52 -1.82
CA PHE A 251 -11.24 -1.07 -1.65
C PHE A 251 -12.61 -0.56 -2.08
N ASP A 252 -13.08 0.49 -1.40
CA ASP A 252 -14.28 1.21 -1.83
C ASP A 252 -13.96 2.28 -2.89
N GLY A 253 -15.00 2.97 -3.37
CA GLY A 253 -14.89 4.06 -4.34
C GLY A 253 -13.97 5.20 -3.89
N ASP A 254 -13.81 5.37 -2.57
CA ASP A 254 -12.94 6.38 -1.98
C ASP A 254 -11.45 5.97 -1.94
N GLY A 255 -11.15 4.73 -2.36
CA GLY A 255 -9.80 4.17 -2.33
C GLY A 255 -9.34 3.79 -0.93
N THR A 256 -10.25 3.64 0.04
CA THR A 256 -9.91 3.18 1.38
C THR A 256 -9.96 1.66 1.46
N GLY A 257 -8.86 1.06 1.92
CA GLY A 257 -8.75 -0.39 2.07
C GLY A 257 -9.67 -0.88 3.18
N LEU A 258 -10.57 -1.81 2.85
CA LEU A 258 -11.57 -2.32 3.79
C LEU A 258 -10.94 -3.37 4.72
N GLU A 259 -10.68 -4.55 4.17
CA GLU A 259 -10.11 -5.73 4.82
C GLU A 259 -9.47 -6.59 3.72
N PHE A 260 -8.53 -7.47 4.07
CA PHE A 260 -8.06 -8.49 3.14
C PHE A 260 -8.51 -9.89 3.56
N ILE A 261 -8.58 -10.76 2.57
CA ILE A 261 -8.82 -12.19 2.72
C ILE A 261 -7.56 -12.90 2.27
N ALA A 262 -6.92 -13.59 3.20
CA ALA A 262 -5.92 -14.59 2.88
C ALA A 262 -6.59 -15.95 2.97
N TYR A 263 -6.59 -16.66 1.86
CA TYR A 263 -7.24 -17.94 1.73
C TYR A 263 -6.29 -18.90 1.04
N ASP A 264 -6.11 -20.07 1.65
CA ASP A 264 -5.32 -21.16 1.10
C ASP A 264 -6.11 -21.86 -0.01
N ALA A 265 -5.73 -21.61 -1.27
CA ALA A 265 -6.38 -22.21 -2.42
C ALA A 265 -6.01 -23.69 -2.51
N ALA A 266 -6.96 -24.55 -2.11
CA ALA A 266 -6.79 -26.00 -2.14
C ALA A 266 -6.65 -26.55 -3.57
N GLU A 267 -7.31 -25.91 -4.54
CA GLU A 267 -7.31 -26.33 -5.95
C GLU A 267 -6.72 -25.25 -6.87
N ILE A 268 -5.48 -25.46 -7.30
CA ILE A 268 -4.83 -24.67 -8.36
C ILE A 268 -5.04 -25.42 -9.67
N GLU A 269 -5.69 -24.78 -10.63
CA GLU A 269 -5.99 -25.41 -11.93
C GLU A 269 -4.70 -25.65 -12.73
N SER A 270 -3.83 -24.65 -12.75
CA SER A 270 -2.53 -24.76 -13.39
C SER A 270 -1.55 -23.73 -12.84
N VAL A 271 -0.27 -24.04 -12.95
CA VAL A 271 0.82 -23.11 -12.68
C VAL A 271 1.55 -22.89 -14.01
N LYS A 272 1.60 -21.65 -14.50
CA LYS A 272 2.50 -21.30 -15.62
C LYS A 272 3.62 -20.42 -15.09
N GLY A 273 4.82 -20.99 -15.01
CA GLY A 273 5.97 -20.34 -14.37
C GLY A 273 5.72 -20.16 -12.87
N GLU A 274 5.76 -18.92 -12.39
CA GLU A 274 5.49 -18.57 -10.99
C GLU A 274 4.03 -18.11 -10.74
N ASN A 275 3.16 -18.17 -11.76
CA ASN A 275 1.79 -17.66 -11.67
C ASN A 275 0.79 -18.82 -11.52
N PRO A 276 0.14 -18.96 -10.35
CA PRO A 276 -0.96 -19.90 -10.18
C PRO A 276 -2.26 -19.31 -10.73
N PHE A 277 -3.08 -20.18 -11.33
CA PHE A 277 -4.45 -19.86 -11.76
C PHE A 277 -5.45 -20.61 -10.91
N LEU A 278 -6.48 -19.90 -10.45
CA LEU A 278 -7.51 -20.49 -9.59
C LEU A 278 -8.47 -21.34 -10.42
N SER A 279 -8.97 -22.43 -9.83
CA SER A 279 -10.12 -23.12 -10.40
C SER A 279 -11.37 -22.22 -10.38
N ARG A 280 -12.39 -22.58 -11.16
CA ARG A 280 -13.68 -21.89 -11.18
C ARG A 280 -14.31 -21.81 -9.78
N ALA A 281 -14.24 -22.90 -9.01
CA ALA A 281 -14.76 -22.95 -7.65
C ALA A 281 -14.01 -21.99 -6.72
N GLU A 282 -12.69 -21.93 -6.84
CA GLU A 282 -11.86 -21.06 -6.01
C GLU A 282 -12.05 -19.58 -6.31
N MET A 283 -12.12 -19.23 -7.60
CA MET A 283 -12.42 -17.87 -7.99
C MET A 283 -13.82 -17.44 -7.54
N ARG A 284 -14.82 -18.32 -7.64
CA ARG A 284 -16.17 -18.06 -7.12
C ARG A 284 -16.17 -17.80 -5.62
N ARG A 285 -15.46 -18.62 -4.84
CA ARG A 285 -15.33 -18.46 -3.38
C ARG A 285 -14.69 -17.13 -3.02
N LEU A 286 -13.59 -16.79 -3.71
CA LEU A 286 -12.87 -15.55 -3.49
C LEU A 286 -13.74 -14.32 -3.76
N MET A 287 -14.43 -14.31 -4.91
CA MET A 287 -15.27 -13.19 -5.33
C MET A 287 -16.48 -13.01 -4.41
N SER A 288 -17.11 -14.12 -3.99
CA SER A 288 -18.23 -14.11 -3.05
C SER A 288 -17.82 -13.50 -1.70
N ARG A 289 -16.68 -13.92 -1.15
CA ARG A 289 -16.16 -13.37 0.12
C ARG A 289 -15.77 -11.90 -0.02
N SER A 290 -15.18 -11.50 -1.14
CA SER A 290 -14.80 -10.11 -1.39
C SER A 290 -16.03 -9.20 -1.46
N LEU A 291 -17.11 -9.65 -2.10
CA LEU A 291 -18.39 -8.93 -2.13
C LEU A 291 -19.01 -8.85 -0.73
N GLU A 292 -18.97 -9.94 0.05
CA GLU A 292 -19.49 -9.95 1.42
C GLU A 292 -18.77 -8.93 2.32
N LEU A 293 -17.44 -8.83 2.21
CA LEU A 293 -16.66 -7.82 2.94
C LEU A 293 -17.08 -6.39 2.61
N TYR A 294 -17.30 -6.10 1.32
CA TYR A 294 -17.81 -4.79 0.92
C TYR A 294 -19.17 -4.51 1.55
N GLN A 295 -20.10 -5.47 1.48
CA GLN A 295 -21.45 -5.34 2.03
C GLN A 295 -21.44 -5.10 3.54
N ARG A 296 -20.59 -5.82 4.29
CA ARG A 296 -20.47 -5.64 5.75
C ARG A 296 -20.10 -4.21 6.13
N LYS A 297 -19.20 -3.57 5.38
CA LYS A 297 -18.79 -2.16 5.63
C LYS A 297 -19.82 -1.14 5.12
N HIS A 298 -20.67 -1.52 4.17
CA HIS A 298 -21.64 -0.61 3.52
C HIS A 298 -23.10 -0.87 3.93
N ALA A 299 -23.31 -1.42 5.13
CA ALA A 299 -24.64 -1.72 5.69
C ALA A 299 -25.50 -2.58 4.76
N GLY A 300 -24.90 -3.62 4.18
CA GLY A 300 -25.54 -4.58 3.28
C GLY A 300 -25.62 -4.15 1.81
N ARG A 301 -25.34 -2.86 1.50
CA ARG A 301 -25.36 -2.34 0.12
C ARG A 301 -24.30 -3.02 -0.74
N ARG A 302 -24.67 -3.27 -2.00
CA ARG A 302 -23.79 -3.82 -3.03
C ARG A 302 -23.22 -2.69 -3.90
N PRO A 303 -22.01 -2.85 -4.44
CA PRO A 303 -21.48 -1.89 -5.40
C PRO A 303 -22.26 -1.99 -6.71
N SER A 304 -22.38 -0.88 -7.44
CA SER A 304 -22.89 -0.90 -8.82
C SER A 304 -21.87 -1.43 -9.82
N ARG A 305 -20.58 -1.38 -9.45
CA ARG A 305 -19.46 -1.78 -10.30
C ARG A 305 -18.36 -2.40 -9.46
N LEU A 306 -17.82 -3.53 -9.92
CA LEU A 306 -16.75 -4.26 -9.26
C LEU A 306 -15.60 -4.47 -10.22
N ILE A 307 -14.44 -3.91 -9.92
CA ILE A 307 -13.25 -3.98 -10.76
C ILE A 307 -12.21 -4.86 -10.09
N VAL A 308 -11.71 -5.87 -10.80
CA VAL A 308 -10.67 -6.78 -10.31
C VAL A 308 -9.37 -6.49 -11.05
N HIS A 309 -8.31 -6.17 -10.31
CA HIS A 309 -6.95 -5.99 -10.79
C HIS A 309 -6.11 -7.23 -10.51
N LYS A 310 -5.44 -7.74 -11.54
CA LYS A 310 -4.50 -8.87 -11.47
C LYS A 310 -3.25 -8.57 -12.30
N THR A 311 -2.09 -9.09 -11.94
CA THR A 311 -0.86 -8.94 -12.76
C THR A 311 -0.77 -9.99 -13.86
N SER A 312 -1.18 -11.23 -13.57
CA SER A 312 -1.32 -12.29 -14.57
C SER A 312 -2.66 -12.20 -15.31
N GLN A 313 -2.76 -12.89 -16.44
CA GLN A 313 -4.00 -12.97 -17.20
C GLN A 313 -5.10 -13.72 -16.44
N PHE A 314 -6.36 -13.54 -16.85
CA PHE A 314 -7.47 -14.37 -16.37
C PHE A 314 -7.65 -15.59 -17.26
N THR A 315 -7.83 -16.78 -16.68
CA THR A 315 -8.26 -17.98 -17.42
C THR A 315 -9.78 -17.99 -17.59
N GLN A 316 -10.28 -18.81 -18.51
CA GLN A 316 -11.74 -18.96 -18.68
C GLN A 316 -12.42 -19.42 -17.39
N ASN A 317 -11.82 -20.36 -16.65
CA ASN A 317 -12.35 -20.82 -15.37
C ASN A 317 -12.41 -19.72 -14.31
N GLU A 318 -11.40 -18.85 -14.24
CA GLU A 318 -11.44 -17.68 -13.35
C GLU A 318 -12.54 -16.70 -13.76
N ILE A 319 -12.70 -16.45 -15.06
CA ILE A 319 -13.77 -15.59 -15.59
C ILE A 319 -15.13 -16.16 -15.21
N ASP A 320 -15.39 -17.42 -15.51
CA ASP A 320 -16.65 -18.11 -15.20
C ASP A 320 -16.93 -18.12 -13.70
N GLY A 321 -15.91 -18.38 -12.88
CA GLY A 321 -16.04 -18.40 -11.42
C GLY A 321 -16.36 -17.02 -10.85
N ALA A 322 -15.81 -15.96 -11.44
CA ALA A 322 -16.14 -14.60 -11.05
C ALA A 322 -17.60 -14.25 -11.40
N PHE A 323 -18.08 -14.63 -12.59
CA PHE A 323 -19.48 -14.43 -12.97
C PHE A 323 -20.46 -15.30 -12.15
N ASP A 324 -20.07 -16.51 -11.73
CA ASP A 324 -20.89 -17.35 -10.84
C ASP A 324 -21.10 -16.72 -9.45
N ALA A 325 -20.18 -15.86 -9.00
CA ALA A 325 -20.22 -15.23 -7.69
C ALA A 325 -20.94 -13.88 -7.69
N ILE A 326 -20.87 -13.15 -8.80
CA ILE A 326 -21.29 -11.75 -8.86
C ILE A 326 -22.68 -11.65 -9.51
N PRO A 327 -23.69 -11.10 -8.80
CA PRO A 327 -25.01 -10.88 -9.37
C PRO A 327 -24.98 -10.03 -10.64
N GLY A 328 -25.81 -10.36 -11.64
CA GLY A 328 -25.82 -9.68 -12.95
C GLY A 328 -26.20 -8.19 -12.93
N ASN A 329 -26.65 -7.66 -11.80
CA ASN A 329 -26.90 -6.22 -11.63
C ASN A 329 -25.65 -5.43 -11.19
N ILE A 330 -24.51 -6.11 -10.98
CA ILE A 330 -23.22 -5.50 -10.68
C ILE A 330 -22.37 -5.57 -11.95
N ASN A 331 -21.88 -4.41 -12.41
CA ASN A 331 -20.97 -4.36 -13.55
C ASN A 331 -19.60 -4.90 -13.16
N LEU A 332 -19.30 -6.15 -13.52
CA LEU A 332 -18.02 -6.80 -13.25
C LEU A 332 -17.00 -6.50 -14.35
N GLU A 333 -15.83 -6.01 -13.94
CA GLU A 333 -14.69 -5.80 -14.83
C GLU A 333 -13.46 -6.57 -14.35
N LEU A 334 -12.88 -7.36 -15.26
CA LEU A 334 -11.66 -8.13 -14.98
C LEU A 334 -10.52 -7.54 -15.79
N LEU A 335 -9.58 -6.89 -15.09
CA LEU A 335 -8.50 -6.13 -15.70
C LEU A 335 -7.13 -6.70 -15.31
N GLN A 336 -6.35 -7.07 -16.31
CA GLN A 336 -4.94 -7.38 -16.14
C GLN A 336 -4.13 -6.08 -16.23
N VAL A 337 -3.19 -5.87 -15.30
CA VAL A 337 -2.25 -4.75 -15.29
C VAL A 337 -0.84 -5.28 -15.55
N VAL A 338 -0.30 -4.97 -16.73
CA VAL A 338 1.02 -5.40 -17.18
C VAL A 338 2.01 -4.23 -17.06
N GLN A 339 3.09 -4.43 -16.31
CA GLN A 339 4.10 -3.39 -16.07
C GLN A 339 5.16 -3.34 -17.17
N ASP A 340 5.60 -4.51 -17.63
CA ASP A 340 6.70 -4.63 -18.58
C ASP A 340 6.17 -4.44 -20.00
N THR A 341 6.40 -3.24 -20.51
CA THR A 341 5.99 -2.85 -21.86
C THR A 341 7.18 -2.30 -22.63
N ASN A 342 7.23 -2.62 -23.92
CA ASN A 342 8.22 -2.05 -24.85
C ASN A 342 7.81 -0.66 -25.37
N TRP A 343 6.70 -0.12 -24.87
CA TRP A 343 6.19 1.19 -25.25
C TRP A 343 6.86 2.29 -24.44
N ARG A 344 7.15 3.40 -25.11
CA ARG A 344 7.57 4.68 -24.53
C ARG A 344 6.81 5.78 -25.25
N GLY A 345 6.50 6.88 -24.56
CA GLY A 345 5.90 8.03 -25.20
C GLY A 345 6.76 9.28 -25.00
N ILE A 346 6.78 10.13 -26.02
CA ILE A 346 7.53 11.37 -26.05
C ILE A 346 6.62 12.43 -26.67
N LYS A 347 6.32 13.46 -25.90
CA LYS A 347 5.60 14.66 -26.29
C LYS A 347 6.55 15.55 -27.09
N TYR A 348 6.10 16.01 -28.24
CA TYR A 348 6.78 17.02 -29.02
C TYR A 348 6.13 18.38 -28.77
N ILE A 349 6.96 19.40 -28.62
CA ILE A 349 6.54 20.79 -28.49
C ILE A 349 7.08 21.60 -29.67
N GLU A 350 6.33 22.64 -30.02
CA GLU A 350 6.76 23.64 -30.99
C GLU A 350 7.60 24.70 -30.28
N LYS A 351 8.84 24.90 -30.74
CA LYS A 351 9.73 25.95 -30.26
C LYS A 351 10.11 26.83 -31.45
N GLY A 352 9.32 27.87 -31.67
CA GLY A 352 9.39 28.69 -32.89
C GLY A 352 8.92 27.88 -34.10
N LYS A 353 9.78 27.72 -35.12
CA LYS A 353 9.47 26.96 -36.35
C LYS A 353 9.83 25.47 -36.27
N PHE A 354 10.46 25.01 -35.19
CA PHE A 354 10.93 23.63 -35.06
C PHE A 354 10.08 22.84 -34.07
N LYS A 355 9.84 21.56 -34.39
CA LYS A 355 9.29 20.58 -33.45
C LYS A 355 10.44 19.86 -32.76
N GLN A 356 10.45 19.86 -31.43
CA GLN A 356 11.46 19.16 -30.63
C GLN A 356 10.80 18.39 -29.49
N PRO A 357 11.44 17.32 -28.97
CA PRO A 357 10.97 16.65 -27.76
C PRO A 357 10.87 17.63 -26.59
N ASP A 358 9.81 17.49 -25.80
CA ASP A 358 9.68 18.18 -24.52
C ASP A 358 10.69 17.61 -23.50
N MET A 359 11.18 18.46 -22.60
CA MET A 359 11.98 18.04 -21.45
C MET A 359 11.16 17.24 -20.43
N TYR A 360 9.83 17.37 -20.50
CA TYR A 360 8.87 16.58 -19.75
C TYR A 360 8.12 15.67 -20.74
N PRO A 361 8.61 14.43 -20.94
CA PRO A 361 8.28 13.65 -22.12
C PRO A 361 6.81 13.22 -22.19
N LEU A 362 6.05 13.25 -21.10
CA LEU A 362 4.62 12.91 -21.09
C LEU A 362 3.94 13.49 -19.85
N ASP A 363 2.69 13.89 -20.00
CA ASP A 363 1.82 14.27 -18.89
C ASP A 363 1.30 13.00 -18.20
N ARG A 364 1.31 12.98 -16.86
CA ARG A 364 0.75 11.85 -16.11
C ARG A 364 -0.76 11.80 -16.32
N GLY A 365 -1.29 10.59 -16.52
CA GLY A 365 -2.70 10.38 -16.85
C GLY A 365 -2.98 10.30 -18.35
N ALA A 366 -1.95 10.46 -19.20
CA ALA A 366 -2.06 10.13 -20.61
C ALA A 366 -2.43 8.65 -20.81
N TYR A 367 -3.32 8.37 -21.75
CA TYR A 367 -3.60 7.01 -22.19
C TYR A 367 -3.85 6.93 -23.70
N LEU A 368 -3.60 5.75 -24.26
CA LEU A 368 -3.75 5.44 -25.68
C LEU A 368 -4.34 4.04 -25.83
N GLN A 369 -5.52 3.95 -26.44
CA GLN A 369 -6.14 2.66 -26.73
C GLN A 369 -5.44 2.01 -27.92
N THR A 370 -4.87 0.83 -27.72
CA THR A 370 -4.15 0.07 -28.76
C THR A 370 -5.00 -1.02 -29.39
N GLY A 371 -6.12 -1.38 -28.76
CA GLY A 371 -7.10 -2.33 -29.28
C GLY A 371 -8.42 -2.27 -28.52
N ALA A 372 -9.40 -3.08 -28.93
CA ALA A 372 -10.73 -3.09 -28.30
C ALA A 372 -10.67 -3.39 -26.79
N GLN A 373 -9.75 -4.27 -26.39
CA GLN A 373 -9.56 -4.72 -25.01
C GLN A 373 -8.19 -4.34 -24.42
N GLU A 374 -7.46 -3.40 -25.04
CA GLU A 374 -6.12 -3.01 -24.60
C GLU A 374 -5.92 -1.50 -24.60
N VAL A 375 -5.33 -0.97 -23.52
CA VAL A 375 -4.97 0.44 -23.38
C VAL A 375 -3.61 0.59 -22.70
N LEU A 376 -2.80 1.53 -23.20
CA LEU A 376 -1.59 2.00 -22.53
C LEU A 376 -1.96 3.17 -21.63
N LEU A 377 -1.61 3.11 -20.34
CA LEU A 377 -1.87 4.15 -19.35
C LEU A 377 -0.55 4.58 -18.69
N TRP A 378 -0.23 5.87 -18.81
CA TRP A 378 0.93 6.47 -18.15
C TRP A 378 0.56 6.97 -16.75
N THR A 379 0.71 6.08 -15.77
CA THR A 379 0.64 6.41 -14.35
C THR A 379 1.90 7.11 -13.85
N GLN A 380 2.92 7.28 -14.66
CA GLN A 380 4.10 8.08 -14.34
C GLN A 380 4.22 9.17 -15.40
N GLY A 381 4.59 10.37 -14.99
CA GLY A 381 4.72 11.50 -15.91
C GLY A 381 4.73 12.83 -15.19
N ASN A 382 4.75 13.89 -15.97
CA ASN A 382 4.76 15.25 -15.47
C ASN A 382 3.41 15.63 -14.84
N ILE A 383 3.47 16.33 -13.72
CA ILE A 383 2.35 16.98 -13.06
C ILE A 383 2.73 18.44 -12.86
N LEU A 384 1.79 19.36 -13.13
CA LEU A 384 1.95 20.76 -12.78
C LEU A 384 1.59 20.99 -11.30
N LEU A 385 2.59 21.15 -10.44
CA LEU A 385 2.42 21.52 -9.03
C LEU A 385 2.66 23.03 -8.87
N SER A 386 1.62 23.77 -8.51
CA SER A 386 1.68 25.24 -8.34
C SER A 386 2.31 25.95 -9.55
N GLY A 387 1.97 25.51 -10.77
CA GLY A 387 2.49 26.05 -12.02
C GLY A 387 3.91 25.59 -12.41
N LYS A 388 4.55 24.72 -11.62
CA LYS A 388 5.86 24.16 -11.93
C LYS A 388 5.75 22.68 -12.29
N ASN A 389 6.51 22.27 -13.30
CA ASN A 389 6.63 20.87 -13.67
C ASN A 389 7.26 20.06 -12.53
N PHE A 390 6.62 18.94 -12.18
CA PHE A 390 7.07 17.98 -11.20
C PHE A 390 6.93 16.58 -11.78
N PHE A 391 8.04 15.84 -11.74
CA PHE A 391 8.07 14.45 -12.16
C PHE A 391 8.86 13.64 -11.13
N LYS A 392 8.18 12.72 -10.44
CA LYS A 392 8.72 11.99 -9.28
C LYS A 392 9.97 11.19 -9.64
N GLU A 393 9.97 10.56 -10.81
CA GLU A 393 11.06 9.68 -11.28
C GLU A 393 12.26 10.45 -11.84
N GLY A 394 12.16 11.77 -12.03
CA GLY A 394 13.27 12.62 -12.44
C GLY A 394 13.70 12.45 -13.90
N LYS A 395 14.80 11.74 -14.16
CA LYS A 395 15.49 11.75 -15.47
C LYS A 395 15.12 10.59 -16.43
N ASN A 396 13.99 9.93 -16.21
CA ASN A 396 13.59 8.75 -16.99
C ASN A 396 12.45 9.04 -17.98
N ILE A 397 12.41 8.33 -19.11
CA ILE A 397 11.24 8.34 -20.01
C ILE A 397 10.16 7.41 -19.41
N PRO A 398 8.96 7.91 -19.08
CA PRO A 398 7.89 7.09 -18.52
C PRO A 398 7.50 5.92 -19.42
N SER A 399 7.36 4.75 -18.80
CA SER A 399 6.81 3.54 -19.43
C SER A 399 5.36 3.38 -18.97
N PRO A 400 4.42 3.12 -19.90
CA PRO A 400 3.03 2.91 -19.54
C PRO A 400 2.83 1.56 -18.85
N LEU A 401 1.75 1.47 -18.07
CA LEU A 401 1.10 0.21 -17.78
C LEU A 401 0.22 -0.17 -18.98
N MET A 402 0.31 -1.42 -19.43
CA MET A 402 -0.65 -1.98 -20.37
C MET A 402 -1.80 -2.60 -19.57
N ILE A 403 -3.02 -2.13 -19.81
CA ILE A 403 -4.23 -2.65 -19.18
C ILE A 403 -4.98 -3.49 -20.21
N ARG A 404 -5.28 -4.74 -19.86
CA ARG A 404 -6.06 -5.66 -20.71
C ARG A 404 -7.36 -6.02 -20.04
N ARG A 405 -8.46 -5.95 -20.78
CA ARG A 405 -9.79 -6.31 -20.29
C ARG A 405 -10.14 -7.74 -20.70
N PHE A 406 -10.52 -8.55 -19.71
CA PHE A 406 -10.99 -9.93 -19.88
C PHE A 406 -12.51 -10.05 -19.68
N ALA A 407 -13.12 -9.10 -18.96
CA ALA A 407 -14.56 -8.96 -18.83
C ALA A 407 -14.93 -7.51 -18.55
N GLY A 408 -16.16 -7.13 -18.89
CA GLY A 408 -16.69 -5.78 -18.76
C GLY A 408 -16.93 -5.11 -20.11
N GLU A 409 -17.69 -4.02 -20.09
CA GLU A 409 -18.12 -3.28 -21.28
C GLU A 409 -17.82 -1.78 -21.14
N GLY A 410 -17.82 -1.07 -22.27
CA GLY A 410 -17.66 0.39 -22.31
C GLY A 410 -16.22 0.90 -22.54
N GLY A 411 -16.06 2.22 -22.49
CA GLY A 411 -14.80 2.92 -22.75
C GLY A 411 -13.76 2.78 -21.64
N TRP A 412 -12.55 3.25 -21.90
CA TRP A 412 -11.41 3.14 -20.97
C TRP A 412 -11.31 4.28 -19.96
N ASP A 413 -11.92 5.45 -20.22
CA ASP A 413 -11.86 6.65 -19.37
C ASP A 413 -12.06 6.36 -17.88
N ARG A 414 -13.16 5.69 -17.52
CA ARG A 414 -13.50 5.40 -16.12
C ARG A 414 -12.49 4.46 -15.45
N ASN A 415 -11.97 3.48 -16.18
CA ASN A 415 -10.94 2.57 -15.67
C ASN A 415 -9.61 3.27 -15.47
N CYS A 416 -9.18 4.02 -16.47
CA CYS A 416 -7.94 4.76 -16.42
C CYS A 416 -8.00 5.81 -15.29
N GLN A 417 -9.13 6.50 -15.11
CA GLN A 417 -9.33 7.45 -14.01
C GLN A 417 -9.32 6.77 -12.65
N ALA A 418 -9.96 5.61 -12.51
CA ALA A 418 -9.94 4.84 -11.27
C ALA A 418 -8.53 4.34 -10.92
N ILE A 419 -7.81 3.75 -11.88
CA ILE A 419 -6.42 3.30 -11.69
C ILE A 419 -5.53 4.48 -11.30
N MET A 420 -5.66 5.63 -11.99
CA MET A 420 -4.95 6.85 -11.66
C MET A 420 -5.23 7.31 -10.23
N GLY A 421 -6.50 7.31 -9.79
CA GLY A 421 -6.85 7.61 -8.41
C GLY A 421 -6.17 6.66 -7.42
N LEU A 422 -6.32 5.35 -7.64
CA LEU A 422 -5.76 4.31 -6.76
C LEU A 422 -4.23 4.36 -6.64
N THR A 423 -3.51 4.93 -7.61
CA THR A 423 -2.05 5.15 -7.47
C THR A 423 -1.69 6.18 -6.40
N LYS A 424 -2.62 7.00 -5.92
CA LYS A 424 -2.41 8.02 -4.88
C LYS A 424 -2.84 7.57 -3.48
N MET A 425 -3.26 6.32 -3.36
CA MET A 425 -3.89 5.78 -2.15
C MET A 425 -2.95 4.88 -1.34
N ASN A 426 -1.66 4.88 -1.64
CA ASN A 426 -0.67 4.23 -0.80
C ASN A 426 -0.31 5.13 0.40
N TRP A 427 -0.86 4.79 1.58
CA TRP A 427 -0.60 5.49 2.84
C TRP A 427 0.70 5.05 3.54
N ASN A 428 1.55 4.23 2.91
CA ASN A 428 2.82 3.80 3.51
C ASN A 428 3.93 4.85 3.38
N HIS A 429 3.72 5.90 2.58
CA HIS A 429 4.73 6.92 2.34
C HIS A 429 4.13 8.28 1.98
N ASP A 430 5.01 9.26 1.89
CA ASP A 430 4.70 10.67 1.62
C ASP A 430 4.68 11.03 0.12
N ALA A 431 4.86 10.10 -0.82
CA ALA A 431 4.94 10.42 -2.25
C ALA A 431 3.60 10.82 -2.90
N MET A 432 3.68 11.55 -4.02
CA MET A 432 2.51 12.05 -4.77
C MET A 432 1.63 10.94 -5.36
N TYR A 433 2.28 9.88 -5.86
CA TYR A 433 1.65 8.72 -6.48
C TYR A 433 2.65 7.56 -6.49
N ASP A 434 2.15 6.35 -6.74
CA ASP A 434 2.91 5.18 -7.15
C ASP A 434 2.69 4.82 -8.61
N ARG A 435 3.55 3.95 -9.14
CA ARG A 435 3.35 3.43 -10.51
C ARG A 435 2.13 2.53 -10.57
N LEU A 436 1.99 1.60 -9.62
CA LEU A 436 0.89 0.66 -9.56
C LEU A 436 -0.28 1.21 -8.72
N PRO A 437 -1.54 0.86 -9.05
CA PRO A 437 -2.66 1.14 -8.17
C PRO A 437 -2.47 0.40 -6.84
N VAL A 438 -2.92 1.03 -5.74
CA VAL A 438 -2.79 0.48 -4.38
C VAL A 438 -3.33 -0.94 -4.25
N THR A 439 -4.36 -1.30 -5.04
CA THR A 439 -4.91 -2.66 -5.12
C THR A 439 -3.85 -3.71 -5.38
N LEU A 440 -2.91 -3.45 -6.29
CA LEU A 440 -1.82 -4.39 -6.61
C LEU A 440 -0.61 -4.19 -5.71
N GLY A 441 -0.30 -2.94 -5.34
CA GLY A 441 0.80 -2.62 -4.44
C GLY A 441 0.66 -3.35 -3.10
N TYR A 442 -0.52 -3.24 -2.48
CA TYR A 442 -0.79 -3.88 -1.19
C TYR A 442 -1.00 -5.40 -1.32
N ALA A 443 -1.67 -5.89 -2.35
CA ALA A 443 -1.79 -7.33 -2.56
C ALA A 443 -0.42 -8.01 -2.68
N LYS A 444 0.58 -7.34 -3.29
CA LYS A 444 1.97 -7.83 -3.35
C LYS A 444 2.63 -7.86 -1.97
N VAL A 445 2.52 -6.78 -1.19
CA VAL A 445 3.08 -6.71 0.18
C VAL A 445 2.51 -7.85 1.05
N LEU A 446 1.19 -8.02 1.01
CA LEU A 446 0.50 -9.09 1.74
C LEU A 446 0.99 -10.47 1.33
N ALA A 447 1.09 -10.74 0.03
CA ALA A 447 1.57 -12.02 -0.46
C ALA A 447 2.99 -12.35 0.04
N THR A 448 3.88 -11.35 0.14
CA THR A 448 5.24 -11.57 0.67
C THR A 448 5.21 -11.84 2.18
N THR A 449 4.47 -11.04 2.96
CA THR A 449 4.39 -11.22 4.42
C THR A 449 3.72 -12.53 4.82
N ILE A 450 2.65 -12.93 4.11
CA ILE A 450 1.89 -14.15 4.42
C ILE A 450 2.71 -15.42 4.22
N LYS A 451 3.68 -15.45 3.29
CA LYS A 451 4.61 -16.60 3.15
C LYS A 451 5.36 -16.93 4.44
N ARG A 452 5.45 -15.98 5.38
CA ARG A 452 6.12 -16.14 6.69
C ARG A 452 5.19 -16.60 7.80
N MET A 453 3.88 -16.63 7.58
CA MET A 453 2.94 -17.11 8.59
C MET A 453 2.94 -18.64 8.61
N ASN A 454 3.34 -19.23 9.75
CA ASN A 454 3.31 -20.69 9.93
C ASN A 454 1.88 -21.24 9.96
N GLN A 455 0.90 -20.44 10.37
CA GLN A 455 -0.52 -20.78 10.37
C GLN A 455 -1.33 -19.58 9.87
N LEU A 456 -1.96 -19.76 8.72
CA LEU A 456 -2.93 -18.81 8.19
C LEU A 456 -4.27 -19.04 8.91
N VAL A 457 -4.62 -18.13 9.83
CA VAL A 457 -5.98 -18.10 10.36
C VAL A 457 -6.87 -17.48 9.28
N ASN A 458 -7.89 -18.24 8.83
CA ASN A 458 -8.88 -17.84 7.83
C ASN A 458 -9.86 -16.79 8.40
N LYS A 459 -9.31 -15.62 8.77
CA LYS A 459 -10.05 -14.44 9.23
C LYS A 459 -9.67 -13.23 8.37
N PRO A 460 -10.56 -12.24 8.23
CA PRO A 460 -10.17 -10.94 7.69
C PRO A 460 -9.15 -10.28 8.62
N TYR A 461 -8.18 -9.57 8.04
CA TYR A 461 -7.37 -8.65 8.83
C TYR A 461 -7.40 -7.26 8.20
N GLU A 462 -7.22 -6.26 9.04
CA GLU A 462 -7.08 -4.88 8.60
C GLU A 462 -5.71 -4.68 7.97
N PHE A 463 -5.68 -3.95 6.86
CA PHE A 463 -4.44 -3.67 6.11
C PHE A 463 -3.38 -2.97 6.98
N LYS A 464 -3.80 -2.19 7.98
CA LYS A 464 -2.91 -1.43 8.87
C LYS A 464 -1.90 -2.28 9.64
N TYR A 465 -2.17 -3.58 9.80
CA TYR A 465 -1.24 -4.52 10.43
C TYR A 465 -0.05 -4.91 9.53
N PHE A 466 -0.14 -4.65 8.23
CA PHE A 466 0.84 -5.06 7.21
C PHE A 466 1.60 -3.88 6.60
N MET A 467 1.18 -2.65 6.87
CA MET A 467 1.86 -1.41 6.47
C MET A 467 3.07 -1.08 7.32
#